data_AF-A0A660NK91-F1
#
_entry.id   AF-A0A660NK91-F1
#
_cell.length_a   1.000
_cell.length_b   1.000
_cell.length_c   1.000
_cell.angle_alpha   90.00
_cell.angle_beta   90.00
_cell.angle_gamma   90.00
#
_symmetry.space_group_name_H-M   'P 1'
#
loop_
_entity.id
_entity.type
_entity.pdbx_description
1 polymer ?
#
loop_
_entity_poly.entity_id
_entity_poly.type
_entity_poly.pdbx_seq_one_letter_code
_entity_poly.pdbx_strand_id
1 'polypeptide(L)'
;MSRARRTETLNADFVDGHARDWAFGVHEAFRAPLDISLDTRMDRAANEALAKQLGRRLMPAERVMRTVWTQGNPPAYAFSRGQLMHEPAVVHTLPWQEALPLLRRSVMVLDAKPDEGALPEALEEAIRADDEGDDPALGAASAAGARVGTGTAKGQTTRAAATNTLEVSAATDQADSDEATGHGTPDAVHDTPAPAPGTDTSPAGWVAFALYHYENGQIARREEHRLSQADFVNLLRYGQR
;
A
#
# COMPACT_ATOMS: atom_id res chain seq x y z
N MET A 1 -7.49 -17.30 21.62
CA MET A 1 -6.76 -16.03 21.48
C MET A 1 -7.62 -14.92 22.06
N SER A 2 -7.10 -14.11 22.99
CA SER A 2 -7.84 -12.95 23.49
C SER A 2 -7.96 -11.93 22.37
N ARG A 3 -9.18 -11.50 22.01
CA ARG A 3 -9.38 -10.45 21.01
C ARG A 3 -8.55 -9.23 21.43
N ALA A 4 -7.72 -8.72 20.52
CA ALA A 4 -6.87 -7.57 20.78
C ALA A 4 -7.72 -6.42 21.36
N ARG A 5 -7.18 -5.74 22.38
CA ARG A 5 -7.89 -4.65 23.03
C ARG A 5 -8.11 -3.54 22.01
N ARG A 6 -9.36 -3.16 21.76
CA ARG A 6 -9.68 -2.06 20.82
C ARG A 6 -9.85 -0.72 21.55
N THR A 7 -9.30 0.34 21.00
CA THR A 7 -9.33 1.72 21.52
C THR A 7 -10.15 2.64 20.61
N GLU A 8 -10.69 3.74 21.13
CA GLU A 8 -11.34 4.80 20.34
C GLU A 8 -10.31 5.81 19.79
N THR A 9 -9.04 5.71 20.20
CA THR A 9 -7.94 6.52 19.66
C THR A 9 -7.43 5.90 18.36
N LEU A 10 -7.67 6.57 17.25
CA LEU A 10 -7.26 6.11 15.93
C LEU A 10 -5.89 6.70 15.56
N ASN A 11 -5.11 5.97 14.76
CA ASN A 11 -3.85 6.48 14.18
C ASN A 11 -4.07 7.39 12.96
N ALA A 12 -5.30 7.46 12.44
CA ALA A 12 -5.70 8.24 11.27
C ALA A 12 -7.04 8.93 11.53
N ASP A 13 -7.09 10.23 11.27
CA ASP A 13 -8.32 11.01 11.17
C ASP A 13 -8.64 11.22 9.69
N PHE A 14 -9.86 10.90 9.26
CA PHE A 14 -10.26 11.07 7.87
C PHE A 14 -11.10 12.34 7.70
N VAL A 15 -10.66 13.23 6.81
CA VAL A 15 -11.35 14.47 6.44
C VAL A 15 -11.48 14.49 4.91
N ASP A 16 -12.68 14.83 4.41
CA ASP A 16 -12.99 14.83 2.97
C ASP A 16 -12.60 13.52 2.25
N GLY A 17 -12.77 12.38 2.95
CA GLY A 17 -12.49 11.05 2.41
C GLY A 17 -11.04 10.58 2.51
N HIS A 18 -10.11 11.38 3.05
CA HIS A 18 -8.68 11.02 3.12
C HIS A 18 -8.07 11.22 4.52
N ALA A 19 -7.03 10.44 4.82
CA ALA A 19 -6.27 10.59 6.06
C ALA A 19 -5.59 11.97 6.12
N ARG A 20 -5.98 12.78 7.11
CA ARG A 20 -5.48 14.12 7.34
C ARG A 20 -4.03 14.08 7.83
N ASP A 21 -3.22 15.02 7.37
CA ASP A 21 -1.81 15.21 7.77
C ASP A 21 -0.87 14.05 7.41
N TRP A 22 -1.30 13.13 6.53
CA TRP A 22 -0.44 12.07 6.00
C TRP A 22 0.25 12.54 4.71
N ALA A 23 1.49 12.08 4.50
CA ALA A 23 2.24 12.41 3.29
C ALA A 23 1.57 11.84 2.03
N PHE A 24 1.18 10.57 2.08
CA PHE A 24 0.42 9.91 1.03
C PHE A 24 -1.08 10.05 1.27
N GLY A 25 -1.84 10.27 0.20
CA GLY A 25 -3.29 10.28 0.27
C GLY A 25 -3.83 8.87 0.43
N VAL A 26 -4.21 8.53 1.66
CA VAL A 26 -4.85 7.25 2.03
C VAL A 26 -6.35 7.50 2.15
N HIS A 27 -7.15 6.84 1.31
CA HIS A 27 -8.61 7.00 1.28
C HIS A 27 -9.29 6.34 2.49
N GLU A 28 -10.48 6.79 2.88
CA GLU A 28 -11.22 6.24 4.01
C GLU A 28 -11.67 4.79 3.83
N ALA A 29 -11.65 4.29 2.60
CA ALA A 29 -11.85 2.87 2.30
C ALA A 29 -10.77 1.98 2.94
N PHE A 30 -9.59 2.55 3.25
CA PHE A 30 -8.50 1.84 3.93
C PHE A 30 -8.71 1.69 5.44
N ARG A 31 -9.88 2.03 5.98
CA ARG A 31 -10.17 1.82 7.41
C ARG A 31 -9.92 0.37 7.84
N ALA A 32 -10.45 -0.60 7.11
CA ALA A 32 -10.24 -2.01 7.45
C ALA A 32 -8.75 -2.43 7.33
N PRO A 33 -8.02 -2.13 6.24
CA PRO A 33 -6.56 -2.31 6.17
C PRO A 33 -5.77 -1.66 7.31
N LEU A 34 -6.26 -0.55 7.85
CA LEU A 34 -5.66 0.17 8.99
C LEU A 34 -6.13 -0.36 10.36
N ASP A 35 -6.83 -1.49 10.41
CA ASP A 35 -7.45 -2.07 11.62
C ASP A 35 -8.51 -1.15 12.28
N ILE A 36 -9.14 -0.27 11.50
CA ILE A 36 -10.18 0.64 11.97
C ILE A 36 -11.55 0.03 11.64
N SER A 37 -12.34 -0.27 12.67
CA SER A 37 -13.69 -0.86 12.56
C SER A 37 -14.73 0.00 13.27
N LEU A 38 -15.96 -0.06 12.77
CA LEU A 38 -17.10 0.57 13.42
C LEU A 38 -17.66 -0.38 14.48
N ASP A 39 -17.52 -0.01 15.76
CA ASP A 39 -17.93 -0.83 16.90
C ASP A 39 -19.13 -0.19 17.62
N THR A 40 -19.92 -1.02 18.31
CA THR A 40 -20.97 -0.55 19.22
C THR A 40 -20.46 -0.61 20.66
N ARG A 41 -20.46 0.54 21.35
CA ARG A 41 -20.02 0.68 22.75
C ARG A 41 -21.09 1.30 23.62
N MET A 42 -20.99 1.04 24.93
CA MET A 42 -21.89 1.67 25.90
C MET A 42 -21.58 3.17 26.00
N ASP A 43 -22.59 4.02 25.86
CA ASP A 43 -22.43 5.45 26.08
C ASP A 43 -22.45 5.73 27.59
N ARG A 44 -21.27 5.84 28.20
CA ARG A 44 -21.17 6.02 29.65
C ARG A 44 -21.79 7.33 30.11
N ALA A 45 -21.60 8.41 29.36
CA ALA A 45 -22.09 9.73 29.73
C ALA A 45 -23.63 9.79 29.64
N ALA A 46 -24.20 9.28 28.54
CA ALA A 46 -25.65 9.21 28.39
C ALA A 46 -26.29 8.28 29.43
N ASN A 47 -25.67 7.13 29.71
CA ASN A 47 -26.16 6.20 30.73
C ASN A 47 -26.06 6.76 32.15
N GLU A 48 -25.01 7.50 32.49
CA GLU A 48 -24.87 8.15 33.79
C GLU A 48 -25.92 9.24 33.97
N ALA A 49 -26.15 10.07 32.94
CA ALA A 49 -27.21 11.07 32.93
C ALA A 49 -28.60 10.44 33.10
N LEU A 50 -28.88 9.36 32.37
CA LEU A 50 -30.17 8.64 32.46
C LEU A 50 -30.38 7.97 33.81
N ALA A 51 -29.33 7.34 34.39
CA ALA A 51 -29.40 6.75 35.71
C ALA A 51 -29.70 7.80 36.79
N LYS A 52 -29.07 8.97 36.69
CA LYS A 52 -29.32 10.10 37.60
C LYS A 52 -30.75 10.63 37.46
N GLN A 53 -31.27 10.74 36.24
CA GLN A 53 -32.64 11.16 35.98
C GLN A 53 -33.69 10.20 36.56
N LEU A 54 -33.43 8.89 36.47
CA LEU A 54 -34.34 7.86 36.97
C LEU A 54 -34.19 7.60 38.48
N GLY A 55 -33.14 8.11 39.12
CA GLY A 55 -32.85 7.87 40.54
C GLY A 55 -32.53 6.41 40.87
N ARG A 56 -32.20 5.60 39.86
CA ARG A 56 -31.90 4.17 39.99
C ARG A 56 -30.91 3.70 38.92
N ARG A 57 -30.37 2.51 39.12
CA ARG A 57 -29.56 1.84 38.10
C ARG A 57 -30.40 1.50 36.86
N LEU A 58 -29.79 1.64 35.68
CA LEU A 58 -30.40 1.25 34.41
C LEU A 58 -30.52 -0.27 34.30
N MET A 59 -31.69 -0.70 33.81
CA MET A 59 -31.90 -2.06 33.34
C MET A 59 -31.09 -2.30 32.05
N PRO A 60 -30.75 -3.56 31.71
CA PRO A 60 -29.99 -3.86 30.50
C PRO A 60 -30.62 -3.29 29.22
N ALA A 61 -31.95 -3.31 29.10
CA ALA A 61 -32.70 -2.78 27.95
C ALA A 61 -32.72 -1.25 27.87
N GLU A 62 -32.40 -0.54 28.96
CA GLU A 62 -32.38 0.93 29.02
C GLU A 62 -30.98 1.49 28.71
N ARG A 63 -29.99 0.62 28.51
CA ARG A 63 -28.61 1.04 28.25
C ARG A 63 -28.50 1.66 26.87
N VAL A 64 -28.11 2.92 26.86
CA VAL A 64 -27.78 3.66 25.65
C VAL A 64 -26.45 3.13 25.12
N MET A 65 -26.50 2.69 23.87
CA MET A 65 -25.33 2.29 23.10
C MET A 65 -25.04 3.37 22.06
N ARG A 66 -23.77 3.54 21.73
CA ARG A 66 -23.29 4.43 20.67
C ARG A 66 -22.42 3.66 19.71
N THR A 67 -22.48 4.07 18.45
CA THR A 67 -21.59 3.56 17.42
C THR A 67 -20.35 4.45 17.36
N VAL A 68 -19.16 3.84 17.40
CA VAL A 68 -17.89 4.56 17.46
C VAL A 68 -16.82 3.82 16.68
N TRP A 69 -15.99 4.55 15.95
CA TRP A 69 -14.81 3.98 15.29
C TRP A 69 -13.79 3.57 16.34
N THR A 70 -13.19 2.39 16.14
CA THR A 70 -12.16 1.87 17.03
C THR A 70 -11.03 1.25 16.24
N GLN A 71 -9.87 1.15 16.87
CA GLN A 71 -8.69 0.50 16.33
C GLN A 71 -8.13 -0.53 17.30
N GLY A 72 -7.50 -1.60 16.81
CA GLY A 72 -6.72 -2.49 17.67
C GLY A 72 -5.57 -1.77 18.37
N ASN A 73 -5.15 -2.31 19.51
CA ASN A 73 -4.02 -1.80 20.29
C ASN A 73 -3.15 -2.97 20.79
N PRO A 74 -2.00 -3.25 20.13
CA PRO A 74 -1.51 -2.59 18.90
C PRO A 74 -2.40 -2.89 17.67
N PRO A 75 -2.38 -2.05 16.62
CA PRO A 75 -3.12 -2.32 15.38
C PRO A 75 -2.57 -3.54 14.63
N ALA A 76 -3.46 -4.29 13.96
CA ALA A 76 -3.11 -5.40 13.07
C ALA A 76 -3.52 -5.09 11.61
N TYR A 77 -2.56 -4.73 10.77
CA TYR A 77 -2.82 -4.19 9.44
C TYR A 77 -2.94 -5.27 8.36
N ALA A 78 -3.62 -4.94 7.26
CA ALA A 78 -3.80 -5.83 6.12
C ALA A 78 -3.98 -5.04 4.81
N PHE A 79 -2.87 -4.64 4.19
CA PHE A 79 -2.88 -4.15 2.81
C PHE A 79 -2.96 -5.30 1.80
N SER A 80 -3.43 -4.97 0.61
CA SER A 80 -3.69 -5.91 -0.48
C SER A 80 -2.98 -5.49 -1.76
N ARG A 81 -2.67 -6.47 -2.62
CA ARG A 81 -2.06 -6.22 -3.93
C ARG A 81 -2.89 -5.23 -4.77
N GLY A 82 -2.19 -4.38 -5.52
CA GLY A 82 -2.78 -3.41 -6.44
C GLY A 82 -3.22 -2.10 -5.81
N GLN A 83 -3.23 -2.00 -4.48
CA GLN A 83 -3.56 -0.75 -3.79
C GLN A 83 -2.52 0.33 -4.12
N LEU A 84 -3.01 1.51 -4.50
CA LEU A 84 -2.22 2.63 -5.00
C LEU A 84 -2.47 3.89 -4.15
N MET A 85 -1.39 4.54 -3.71
CA MET A 85 -1.43 5.81 -2.99
C MET A 85 -0.45 6.80 -3.59
N HIS A 86 -0.79 8.09 -3.53
CA HIS A 86 -0.02 9.16 -4.15
C HIS A 86 0.41 10.22 -3.14
N GLU A 87 1.56 10.83 -3.38
CA GLU A 87 2.07 11.98 -2.64
C GLU A 87 2.30 13.16 -3.58
N PRO A 88 1.94 14.39 -3.17
CA PRO A 88 1.31 14.73 -1.89
C PRO A 88 -0.17 14.31 -1.83
N ALA A 89 -0.71 14.07 -0.64
CA ALA A 89 -2.11 13.62 -0.46
C ALA A 89 -3.16 14.45 -1.22
N VAL A 90 -2.94 15.76 -1.40
CA VAL A 90 -3.82 16.68 -2.12
C VAL A 90 -4.08 16.27 -3.58
N VAL A 91 -3.21 15.49 -4.21
CA VAL A 91 -3.38 15.05 -5.61
C VAL A 91 -4.68 14.26 -5.84
N HIS A 92 -5.23 13.62 -4.81
CA HIS A 92 -6.51 12.90 -4.90
C HIS A 92 -7.74 13.82 -4.93
N THR A 93 -7.56 15.09 -4.55
CA THR A 93 -8.65 16.09 -4.53
C THR A 93 -8.67 16.99 -5.77
N LEU A 94 -7.69 16.82 -6.67
CA LEU A 94 -7.51 17.68 -7.83
C LEU A 94 -7.85 16.94 -9.14
N PRO A 95 -8.28 17.65 -10.19
CA PRO A 95 -8.32 17.09 -11.53
C PRO A 95 -6.94 16.57 -11.95
N TRP A 96 -6.89 15.46 -12.68
CA TRP A 96 -5.61 14.79 -13.01
C TRP A 96 -4.59 15.69 -13.73
N GLN A 97 -5.06 16.59 -14.60
CA GLN A 97 -4.21 17.55 -15.31
C GLN A 97 -3.51 18.53 -14.36
N GLU A 98 -4.14 18.87 -13.23
CA GLU A 98 -3.59 19.74 -12.19
C GLU A 98 -2.78 18.94 -11.16
N ALA A 99 -3.14 17.68 -10.92
CA ALA A 99 -2.45 16.78 -10.01
C ALA A 99 -1.09 16.30 -10.57
N LEU A 100 -1.01 16.01 -11.88
CA LEU A 100 0.19 15.46 -12.53
C LEU A 100 1.48 16.25 -12.26
N PRO A 101 1.51 17.59 -12.41
CA PRO A 101 2.70 18.38 -12.11
C PRO A 101 3.09 18.39 -10.62
N LEU A 102 2.13 18.11 -9.74
CA LEU A 102 2.33 18.10 -8.28
C LEU A 102 2.72 16.72 -7.76
N LEU A 103 2.42 15.65 -8.50
CA LEU A 103 2.73 14.28 -8.13
C LEU A 103 4.24 14.12 -7.98
N ARG A 104 4.67 13.74 -6.77
CA ARG A 104 6.07 13.52 -6.42
C ARG A 104 6.40 12.05 -6.36
N ARG A 105 5.55 11.28 -5.66
CA ARG A 105 5.73 9.85 -5.46
C ARG A 105 4.41 9.10 -5.54
N SER A 106 4.48 7.85 -5.96
CA SER A 106 3.37 6.89 -5.85
C SER A 106 3.88 5.61 -5.23
N VAL A 107 3.06 5.00 -4.39
CA VAL A 107 3.28 3.68 -3.82
C VAL A 107 2.23 2.74 -4.38
N MET A 108 2.68 1.63 -4.97
CA MET A 108 1.81 0.54 -5.42
C MET A 108 2.17 -0.73 -4.67
N VAL A 109 1.21 -1.29 -3.95
CA VAL A 109 1.37 -2.59 -3.27
C VAL A 109 1.48 -3.68 -4.33
N LEU A 110 2.60 -4.39 -4.35
CA LEU A 110 2.87 -5.48 -5.28
C LEU A 110 2.36 -6.81 -4.72
N ASP A 111 2.57 -7.01 -3.42
CA ASP A 111 2.19 -8.20 -2.67
C ASP A 111 2.22 -7.87 -1.17
N ALA A 112 1.44 -8.57 -0.36
CA ALA A 112 1.40 -8.34 1.07
C ALA A 112 0.99 -9.59 1.85
N LYS A 113 1.61 -9.78 3.01
CA LYS A 113 1.12 -10.68 4.04
C LYS A 113 0.49 -9.86 5.17
N PRO A 114 -0.81 -10.03 5.46
CA PRO A 114 -1.46 -9.39 6.61
C PRO A 114 -0.79 -9.70 7.95
N ASP A 115 -0.95 -8.79 8.91
CA ASP A 115 -0.62 -9.05 10.31
C ASP A 115 -1.58 -10.10 10.90
N GLU A 116 -1.09 -10.85 11.89
CA GLU A 116 -1.94 -11.75 12.66
C GLU A 116 -2.99 -10.94 13.43
N GLY A 117 -4.26 -11.33 13.29
CA GLY A 117 -5.39 -10.64 13.94
C GLY A 117 -5.93 -9.44 13.18
N ALA A 118 -5.49 -9.23 11.93
CA ALA A 118 -6.11 -8.24 11.05
C ALA A 118 -7.61 -8.49 10.87
N LEU A 119 -8.34 -7.42 10.58
CA LEU A 119 -9.79 -7.45 10.44
C LEU A 119 -10.24 -8.39 9.32
N PRO A 120 -11.28 -9.21 9.52
CA PRO A 120 -11.78 -10.13 8.50
C PRO A 120 -12.12 -9.43 7.18
N GLU A 121 -12.69 -8.22 7.25
CA GLU A 121 -13.07 -7.47 6.04
C GLU A 121 -11.85 -7.12 5.18
N ALA A 122 -10.70 -6.82 5.82
CA ALA A 122 -9.45 -6.56 5.12
C ALA A 122 -8.80 -7.85 4.58
N LEU A 123 -8.92 -8.96 5.31
CA LEU A 123 -8.45 -10.27 4.85
C LEU A 123 -9.24 -10.76 3.62
N GLU A 124 -10.55 -10.58 3.60
CA GLU A 124 -11.40 -10.92 2.45
C GLU A 124 -11.03 -10.10 1.20
N GLU A 125 -10.71 -8.82 1.36
CA GLU A 125 -10.22 -7.98 0.26
C GLU A 125 -8.86 -8.45 -0.24
N ALA A 126 -7.94 -8.81 0.66
CA ALA A 126 -6.63 -9.33 0.30
C ALA A 126 -6.73 -10.63 -0.51
N ILE A 127 -7.58 -11.57 -0.08
CA ILE A 127 -7.80 -12.84 -0.80
C ILE A 127 -8.38 -12.60 -2.20
N ARG A 128 -9.37 -11.71 -2.32
CA ARG A 128 -9.97 -11.39 -3.63
C ARG A 128 -8.95 -10.83 -4.63
N ALA A 129 -8.04 -9.98 -4.15
CA ALA A 129 -7.00 -9.39 -4.99
C ALA A 129 -6.02 -10.43 -5.56
N ASP A 130 -5.82 -11.55 -4.87
CA ASP A 130 -4.96 -12.65 -5.35
C ASP A 130 -5.66 -13.50 -6.41
N ASP A 131 -6.95 -13.82 -6.23
CA ASP A 131 -7.72 -14.63 -7.18
C ASP A 131 -7.90 -13.95 -8.56
N GLU A 132 -7.96 -12.61 -8.61
CA GLU A 132 -8.09 -11.85 -9.86
C GLU A 132 -6.76 -11.78 -10.65
N GLY A 133 -5.63 -12.17 -10.06
CA GLY A 133 -4.30 -12.16 -10.67
C GLY A 133 -3.89 -13.46 -11.37
N ASP A 134 -4.68 -14.53 -11.22
CA ASP A 134 -4.39 -15.89 -11.71
C ASP A 134 -5.03 -16.17 -13.10
N ASP A 135 -5.10 -15.16 -13.96
CA ASP A 135 -5.48 -15.34 -15.37
C ASP A 135 -4.25 -15.82 -16.18
N PRO A 136 -4.18 -17.09 -16.64
CA PRO A 136 -3.01 -17.64 -17.34
C PRO A 136 -2.78 -17.00 -18.73
N ALA A 137 -3.65 -16.10 -19.18
CA ALA A 137 -3.61 -15.50 -20.51
C ALA A 137 -2.46 -14.49 -20.73
N LEU A 138 -1.76 -14.03 -19.68
CA LEU A 138 -0.62 -13.11 -19.81
C LEU A 138 0.75 -13.81 -19.89
N GLY A 139 0.81 -15.14 -19.88
CA GLY A 139 2.05 -15.93 -19.90
C GLY A 139 2.60 -16.32 -21.28
N ALA A 140 1.93 -16.00 -22.39
CA ALA A 140 2.33 -16.51 -23.72
C ALA A 140 2.14 -15.48 -24.85
N ALA A 141 2.90 -14.39 -24.82
CA ALA A 141 3.09 -13.53 -25.99
C ALA A 141 4.55 -13.06 -26.11
N SER A 142 5.48 -14.02 -26.05
CA SER A 142 6.85 -13.85 -26.54
C SER A 142 7.24 -15.06 -27.39
N ALA A 143 6.63 -15.16 -28.58
CA ALA A 143 7.21 -15.81 -29.77
C ALA A 143 6.16 -15.83 -30.89
N ALA A 144 6.49 -15.18 -32.01
CA ALA A 144 6.03 -15.40 -33.39
C ALA A 144 5.53 -14.10 -34.04
N GLY A 145 6.38 -13.56 -34.92
CA GLY A 145 6.04 -12.48 -35.80
C GLY A 145 5.06 -12.89 -36.91
N ALA A 146 4.27 -11.88 -37.31
CA ALA A 146 3.65 -11.63 -38.61
C ALA A 146 2.77 -12.72 -39.23
N ARG A 147 1.48 -12.39 -39.52
CA ARG A 147 0.94 -12.17 -40.89
C ARG A 147 -0.29 -11.25 -40.86
N VAL A 148 -0.36 -10.37 -41.85
CA VAL A 148 -1.44 -9.44 -42.18
C VAL A 148 -2.62 -10.18 -42.84
N GLY A 149 -3.85 -9.80 -42.51
CA GLY A 149 -5.07 -10.26 -43.18
C GLY A 149 -6.29 -9.41 -42.81
N THR A 150 -6.81 -8.69 -43.80
CA THR A 150 -7.89 -7.69 -43.76
C THR A 150 -9.30 -8.28 -43.52
N GLY A 151 -10.14 -7.63 -42.72
CA GLY A 151 -11.56 -7.97 -42.59
C GLY A 151 -12.38 -6.99 -41.73
N THR A 152 -13.23 -6.22 -42.40
CA THR A 152 -14.12 -5.15 -41.91
C THR A 152 -15.34 -5.66 -41.13
N ALA A 153 -15.68 -5.09 -39.96
CA ALA A 153 -17.02 -4.53 -39.64
C ALA A 153 -17.23 -4.11 -38.15
N LYS A 154 -17.57 -2.82 -37.99
CA LYS A 154 -18.56 -2.16 -37.08
C LYS A 154 -18.55 -2.44 -35.55
N GLY A 155 -18.27 -1.38 -34.78
CA GLY A 155 -18.95 -1.14 -33.50
C GLY A 155 -18.16 -0.39 -32.42
N GLN A 156 -18.24 0.96 -32.44
CA GLN A 156 -18.43 1.83 -31.26
C GLN A 156 -17.25 2.13 -30.28
N THR A 157 -16.70 3.33 -30.49
CA THR A 157 -16.16 4.33 -29.53
C THR A 157 -14.97 3.98 -28.60
N THR A 158 -13.82 4.52 -29.00
CA THR A 158 -12.47 4.45 -28.42
C THR A 158 -12.14 5.64 -27.50
N ARG A 159 -11.36 5.40 -26.44
CA ARG A 159 -10.50 6.42 -25.81
C ARG A 159 -9.06 5.92 -25.74
N ALA A 160 -8.28 6.45 -26.68
CA ALA A 160 -6.83 6.53 -26.88
C ALA A 160 -5.90 5.78 -25.92
N ALA A 161 -5.32 4.68 -26.40
CA ALA A 161 -3.97 4.24 -26.07
C ALA A 161 -3.11 4.42 -27.33
N ALA A 162 -2.17 5.37 -27.28
CA ALA A 162 -1.17 5.54 -28.32
C ALA A 162 0.01 4.63 -27.97
N THR A 163 0.21 3.59 -28.79
CA THR A 163 1.49 2.88 -28.88
C THR A 163 2.48 3.74 -29.65
N ASN A 164 3.70 3.87 -29.16
CA ASN A 164 4.83 4.20 -30.03
C ASN A 164 6.06 3.38 -29.64
N THR A 165 6.39 2.47 -30.56
CA THR A 165 7.62 1.69 -30.61
C THR A 165 8.72 2.61 -31.12
N LEU A 166 9.79 2.81 -30.34
CA LEU A 166 10.99 3.51 -30.80
C LEU A 166 12.04 2.48 -31.23
N GLU A 167 12.41 2.57 -32.50
CA GLU A 167 13.51 1.89 -33.16
C GLU A 167 14.86 2.34 -32.55
N VAL A 168 15.70 1.38 -32.16
CA VAL A 168 17.10 1.64 -31.77
C VAL A 168 17.96 1.47 -33.02
N SER A 169 18.51 2.57 -33.51
CA SER A 169 19.63 2.59 -34.43
C SER A 169 20.93 2.65 -33.64
N ALA A 170 21.87 1.73 -33.87
CA ALA A 170 23.27 1.90 -33.46
C ALA A 170 24.20 1.28 -34.51
N ALA A 171 24.99 2.14 -35.15
CA ALA A 171 26.10 1.78 -36.01
C ALA A 171 27.42 2.04 -35.26
N THR A 172 28.33 1.05 -35.34
CA THR A 172 29.81 1.09 -35.40
C THR A 172 30.59 2.19 -34.68
N ASP A 173 31.58 1.83 -33.85
CA ASP A 173 32.99 1.66 -34.31
C ASP A 173 33.91 1.04 -33.22
N GLN A 174 34.99 0.42 -33.69
CA GLN A 174 36.06 -0.26 -32.96
C GLN A 174 37.03 0.69 -32.24
N ALA A 175 37.69 0.19 -31.19
CA ALA A 175 39.13 0.40 -30.97
C ALA A 175 39.71 -0.69 -30.02
N ASP A 176 40.70 -1.41 -30.54
CA ASP A 176 41.66 -2.26 -29.81
C ASP A 176 42.55 -1.42 -28.90
N SER A 177 42.98 -2.01 -27.77
CA SER A 177 44.38 -1.96 -27.30
C SER A 177 44.61 -2.99 -26.19
N ASP A 178 45.59 -3.85 -26.46
CA ASP A 178 46.20 -4.90 -25.66
C ASP A 178 47.26 -4.31 -24.71
N GLU A 179 47.38 -4.83 -23.48
CA GLU A 179 48.60 -5.40 -22.86
C GLU A 179 48.50 -5.49 -21.33
N ALA A 180 49.35 -6.36 -20.77
CA ALA A 180 49.14 -7.15 -19.56
C ALA A 180 49.97 -6.73 -18.34
N THR A 181 49.89 -7.60 -17.30
CA THR A 181 50.65 -7.68 -16.03
C THR A 181 50.15 -6.78 -14.90
N GLY A 182 50.05 -7.17 -13.64
CA GLY A 182 50.39 -8.41 -12.92
C GLY A 182 50.54 -8.07 -11.43
N HIS A 183 49.93 -8.89 -10.56
CA HIS A 183 50.16 -9.05 -9.12
C HIS A 183 50.07 -7.86 -8.13
N GLY A 184 49.21 -8.03 -7.12
CA GLY A 184 49.36 -7.39 -5.81
C GLY A 184 48.11 -7.50 -4.93
N THR A 185 47.97 -8.60 -4.18
CA THR A 185 47.18 -8.60 -2.93
C THR A 185 48.17 -8.39 -1.78
N PRO A 186 47.83 -7.58 -0.76
CA PRO A 186 47.67 -8.19 0.55
C PRO A 186 46.54 -7.61 1.41
N ASP A 187 46.17 -8.45 2.37
CA ASP A 187 45.14 -8.34 3.41
C ASP A 187 45.07 -7.03 4.20
N ALA A 188 43.85 -6.69 4.64
CA ALA A 188 43.63 -6.07 5.94
C ALA A 188 42.31 -6.54 6.55
N VAL A 189 42.45 -7.19 7.69
CA VAL A 189 41.44 -7.67 8.63
C VAL A 189 40.69 -6.49 9.26
N HIS A 190 39.36 -6.56 9.32
CA HIS A 190 38.61 -5.97 10.43
C HIS A 190 37.33 -6.76 10.72
N ASP A 191 37.38 -7.52 11.81
CA ASP A 191 36.22 -8.08 12.50
C ASP A 191 35.22 -6.98 12.87
N THR A 192 33.96 -7.19 12.54
CA THR A 192 32.82 -6.59 13.26
C THR A 192 31.81 -7.71 13.52
N PRO A 193 31.48 -8.02 14.79
CA PRO A 193 30.56 -9.10 15.09
C PRO A 193 29.15 -8.72 14.63
N ALA A 194 28.56 -9.55 13.78
CA ALA A 194 27.14 -9.46 13.45
C ALA A 194 26.30 -9.64 14.72
N PRO A 195 25.27 -8.81 14.96
CA PRO A 195 24.33 -9.08 16.05
C PRO A 195 23.55 -10.35 15.70
N ALA A 196 23.54 -11.31 16.63
CA ALA A 196 22.77 -12.54 16.50
C ALA A 196 21.27 -12.23 16.34
N PRO A 197 20.53 -12.95 15.48
CA PRO A 197 19.08 -12.82 15.42
C PRO A 197 18.46 -13.47 16.66
N GLY A 198 17.99 -12.62 17.57
CA GLY A 198 17.11 -13.03 18.67
C GLY A 198 15.69 -13.29 18.14
N THR A 199 15.29 -14.56 18.17
CA THR A 199 13.98 -15.09 18.61
C THR A 199 12.71 -14.27 18.34
N ASP A 200 11.98 -14.62 17.29
CA ASP A 200 10.64 -15.25 17.35
C ASP A 200 10.07 -15.36 15.93
N THR A 201 10.09 -16.57 15.38
CA THR A 201 9.73 -16.83 13.98
C THR A 201 8.23 -17.07 13.82
N SER A 202 7.41 -16.09 14.19
CA SER A 202 6.13 -15.87 13.52
C SER A 202 6.36 -14.76 12.50
N PRO A 203 6.14 -14.95 11.19
CA PRO A 203 6.43 -13.87 10.27
C PRO A 203 5.42 -12.75 10.52
N ALA A 204 5.88 -11.65 11.11
CA ALA A 204 5.17 -10.37 11.16
C ALA A 204 4.67 -10.05 9.74
N GLY A 205 3.49 -9.44 9.63
CA GLY A 205 2.96 -9.06 8.34
C GLY A 205 3.97 -8.18 7.60
N TRP A 206 3.95 -8.27 6.28
CA TRP A 206 4.86 -7.51 5.42
C TRP A 206 4.13 -6.98 4.19
N VAL A 207 4.68 -5.92 3.60
CA VAL A 207 4.21 -5.33 2.35
C VAL A 207 5.40 -5.20 1.40
N ALA A 208 5.30 -5.81 0.22
CA ALA A 208 6.17 -5.55 -0.90
C ALA A 208 5.51 -4.51 -1.80
N PHE A 209 6.25 -3.45 -2.17
CA PHE A 209 5.68 -2.34 -2.93
C PHE A 209 6.70 -1.74 -3.90
N ALA A 210 6.19 -1.14 -4.97
CA ALA A 210 6.96 -0.29 -5.85
C ALA A 210 6.76 1.19 -5.45
N LEU A 211 7.86 1.90 -5.25
CA LEU A 211 7.90 3.34 -5.05
C LEU A 211 8.33 4.01 -6.35
N TYR A 212 7.43 4.78 -6.94
CA TYR A 212 7.66 5.57 -8.15
C TYR A 212 7.98 6.99 -7.76
N HIS A 213 9.03 7.56 -8.34
CA HIS A 213 9.38 8.97 -8.23
C HIS A 213 9.06 9.68 -9.54
N TYR A 214 8.46 10.86 -9.42
CA TYR A 214 8.02 11.64 -10.55
C TYR A 214 8.75 12.96 -10.64
N GLU A 215 9.09 13.34 -11.87
CA GLU A 215 9.58 14.67 -12.23
C GLU A 215 8.70 15.18 -13.36
N ASN A 216 8.04 16.32 -13.14
CA ASN A 216 7.13 16.94 -14.12
C ASN A 216 6.05 15.97 -14.68
N GLY A 217 5.49 15.13 -13.81
CA GLY A 217 4.45 14.16 -14.19
C GLY A 217 4.95 12.91 -14.93
N GLN A 218 6.26 12.75 -15.08
CA GLN A 218 6.87 11.55 -15.68
C GLN A 218 7.61 10.73 -14.62
N ILE A 219 7.60 9.40 -14.77
CA ILE A 219 8.35 8.51 -13.89
C ILE A 219 9.85 8.70 -14.15
N ALA A 220 10.57 9.22 -13.16
CA ALA A 220 12.02 9.39 -13.21
C ALA A 220 12.76 8.17 -12.64
N ARG A 221 12.19 7.54 -11.61
CA ARG A 221 12.80 6.40 -10.91
C ARG A 221 11.74 5.46 -10.35
N ARG A 222 12.05 4.17 -10.32
CA ARG A 222 11.24 3.13 -9.68
C ARG A 222 12.14 2.31 -8.76
N GLU A 223 11.69 2.13 -7.53
CA GLU A 223 12.35 1.29 -6.52
C GLU A 223 11.37 0.23 -6.02
N GLU A 224 11.87 -0.96 -5.72
CA GLU A 224 11.09 -2.00 -5.07
C GLU A 224 11.59 -2.19 -3.64
N HIS A 225 10.64 -2.22 -2.71
CA HIS A 225 10.91 -2.29 -1.29
C HIS A 225 10.04 -3.37 -0.66
N ARG A 226 10.51 -3.88 0.48
CA ARG A 226 9.71 -4.70 1.38
C ARG A 226 9.86 -4.19 2.80
N LEU A 227 8.73 -3.98 3.46
CA LEU A 227 8.63 -3.46 4.82
C LEU A 227 7.74 -4.34 5.67
N SER A 228 7.85 -4.20 7.00
CA SER A 228 6.77 -4.64 7.89
C SER A 228 5.51 -3.81 7.59
N GLN A 229 4.33 -4.34 7.91
CA GLN A 229 3.08 -3.59 7.77
C GLN A 229 3.13 -2.24 8.51
N ALA A 230 3.64 -2.24 9.75
CA ALA A 230 3.77 -1.04 10.56
C ALA A 230 4.74 0.00 9.95
N ASP A 231 5.88 -0.44 9.41
CA ASP A 231 6.82 0.47 8.74
C ASP A 231 6.26 1.02 7.43
N PHE A 232 5.46 0.22 6.71
CA PHE A 232 4.75 0.69 5.53
C PHE A 232 3.73 1.78 5.88
N VAL A 233 2.97 1.62 6.97
CA VAL A 233 2.07 2.68 7.47
C VAL A 233 2.86 3.93 7.87
N ASN A 234 4.02 3.80 8.50
CA ASN A 234 4.89 4.94 8.83
C ASN A 234 5.40 5.66 7.58
N LEU A 235 5.76 4.92 6.52
CA LEU A 235 6.11 5.49 5.22
C LEU A 235 4.94 6.30 4.65
N LEU A 236 3.72 5.74 4.64
CA LEU A 236 2.53 6.43 4.14
C LEU A 236 2.24 7.71 4.92
N ARG A 237 2.41 7.66 6.25
CA ARG A 237 2.12 8.79 7.14
C ARG A 237 3.15 9.90 7.04
N TYR A 238 4.44 9.56 7.12
CA TYR A 238 5.51 10.55 7.26
C TYR A 238 6.27 10.82 5.95
N GLY A 239 6.03 10.02 4.91
CA GLY A 239 6.75 10.11 3.64
C GLY A 239 8.21 9.69 3.73
N GLN A 240 8.65 9.15 4.87
CA GLN A 240 10.04 8.78 5.08
C GLN A 240 10.32 7.38 4.55
N ARG A 241 11.06 7.34 3.45
CA ARG A 241 12.36 6.71 3.37
C ARG A 241 13.24 7.52 2.44
#